data_AF-A0A7C3V8R5-F1
#
_entry.id   AF-A0A7C3V8R5-F1
#
_cell.length_a   1.000
_cell.length_b   1.000
_cell.length_c   1.000
_cell.angle_alpha   90.00
_cell.angle_beta   90.00
_cell.angle_gamma   90.00
#
_symmetry.space_group_name_H-M   'P 1'
#
loop_
_entity.id
_entity.type
_entity.pdbx_description
1 polymer ?
#
loop_
_entity_poly.entity_id
_entity_poly.type
_entity_poly.pdbx_seq_one_letter_code
_entity_poly.pdbx_strand_id
1 'polypeptide(L)'
;MSPNGGEDKSFRGISLGKIAGIQINLDFSWFFIFALVLFALAAGYLPRAFPGQSTQTYWLAGLIATLFFFASVMAHELAHSLVAIRQGIEIPEITLFIFGGVSRLSQEPTDPGT
;
A
#
# COMPACT_ATOMS: atom_id res chain seq x y z
N MET A 1 -32.90 -11.89 24.66
CA MET A 1 -33.03 -11.61 23.21
C MET A 1 -31.69 -11.03 22.78
N SER A 2 -30.97 -11.73 21.90
CA SER A 2 -29.60 -11.48 21.41
C SER A 2 -29.45 -10.16 20.62
N PRO A 3 -28.28 -9.84 20.03
CA PRO A 3 -27.03 -9.41 20.67
C PRO A 3 -26.52 -8.10 20.03
N ASN A 4 -25.83 -7.21 20.74
CA ASN A 4 -25.14 -6.09 20.07
C ASN A 4 -23.71 -6.51 19.77
N GLY A 5 -23.54 -7.12 18.59
CA GLY A 5 -22.24 -7.43 18.01
C GLY A 5 -21.52 -6.12 17.74
N GLY A 6 -20.49 -5.84 18.55
CA GLY A 6 -19.45 -4.93 18.15
C GLY A 6 -18.78 -5.53 16.92
N GLU A 7 -19.11 -5.00 15.75
CA GLU A 7 -18.35 -5.29 14.55
C GLU A 7 -16.92 -4.84 14.83
N ASP A 8 -16.06 -5.82 15.11
CA ASP A 8 -14.65 -5.68 14.90
C ASP A 8 -14.50 -5.24 13.44
N LYS A 9 -14.06 -4.00 13.20
CA LYS A 9 -13.58 -3.62 11.88
C LYS A 9 -12.29 -4.41 11.66
N SER A 10 -12.46 -5.69 11.35
CA SER A 10 -11.44 -6.68 11.08
C SER A 10 -10.52 -6.08 10.04
N PHE A 11 -9.28 -5.79 10.46
CA PHE A 11 -8.24 -5.36 9.55
C PHE A 11 -8.12 -6.42 8.45
N ARG A 12 -8.54 -6.09 7.23
CA ARG A 12 -8.52 -6.98 6.06
C ARG A 12 -7.18 -6.84 5.36
N GLY A 13 -6.11 -7.26 6.02
CA GLY A 13 -4.77 -7.15 5.46
C GLY A 13 -3.75 -8.12 6.06
N ILE A 14 -2.54 -8.07 5.50
CA ILE A 14 -1.39 -8.87 5.91
C ILE A 14 -0.38 -7.94 6.58
N SER A 15 0.11 -8.34 7.75
CA SER A 15 1.23 -7.65 8.41
C SER A 15 2.54 -8.08 7.77
N LEU A 16 3.31 -7.12 7.24
CA LEU A 16 4.58 -7.39 6.55
C LEU A 16 5.78 -7.39 7.52
N GLY A 17 5.64 -6.78 8.70
CA GLY A 17 6.68 -6.70 9.72
C GLY A 17 7.00 -5.26 10.12
N LYS A 18 8.09 -5.06 10.87
CA LYS A 18 8.51 -3.74 11.36
C LYS A 18 9.77 -3.26 10.66
N ILE A 19 9.75 -2.02 10.17
CA ILE A 19 10.93 -1.32 9.61
C ILE A 19 11.15 -0.04 10.42
N ALA A 20 12.37 0.15 10.94
CA ALA A 20 12.72 1.33 11.75
C ALA A 20 11.77 1.61 12.94
N GLY A 21 11.18 0.55 13.52
CA GLY A 21 10.20 0.65 14.61
C GLY A 21 8.74 0.83 14.15
N ILE A 22 8.51 1.07 12.85
CA ILE A 22 7.19 1.30 12.27
C ILE A 22 6.61 -0.01 11.77
N GLN A 23 5.39 -0.35 12.19
CA GLN A 23 4.66 -1.53 11.72
C GLN A 23 4.16 -1.32 10.29
N ILE A 24 4.56 -2.19 9.37
CA ILE A 24 4.10 -2.15 7.97
C ILE A 24 2.99 -3.18 7.79
N ASN A 25 1.89 -2.70 7.24
CA ASN A 25 0.66 -3.45 7.00
C ASN A 25 0.26 -3.29 5.53
N LEU A 26 -0.34 -4.31 4.93
CA LEU A 26 -0.78 -4.33 3.54
C LEU A 26 -2.24 -4.73 3.47
N ASP A 27 -3.10 -3.81 3.03
CA ASP A 27 -4.54 -4.08 2.89
C ASP A 27 -4.83 -4.93 1.65
N PHE A 28 -5.86 -5.78 1.66
CA PHE A 28 -6.21 -6.61 0.50
C PHE A 28 -6.48 -5.80 -0.78
N SER A 29 -6.92 -4.56 -0.63
CA SER A 29 -7.10 -3.61 -1.73
C SER A 29 -5.80 -3.34 -2.51
N TRP A 30 -4.63 -3.53 -1.90
CA TRP A 30 -3.33 -3.42 -2.54
C TRP A 30 -3.15 -4.43 -3.69
N PHE A 31 -3.61 -5.67 -3.53
CA PHE A 31 -3.49 -6.68 -4.59
C PHE A 31 -4.28 -6.31 -5.84
N PHE A 32 -5.42 -5.63 -5.66
CA PHE A 32 -6.24 -5.14 -6.77
C PHE A 32 -5.51 -4.07 -7.58
N ILE A 33 -4.96 -3.04 -6.91
CA ILE A 33 -4.21 -1.99 -7.62
C ILE A 33 -2.90 -2.54 -8.22
N PHE A 34 -2.24 -3.49 -7.54
CA PHE A 34 -1.07 -4.16 -8.08
C PHE A 34 -1.39 -4.88 -9.39
N ALA A 35 -2.47 -5.67 -9.42
CA ALA A 35 -2.92 -6.36 -10.63
C ALA A 35 -3.29 -5.37 -11.74
N LEU A 36 -3.96 -4.26 -11.40
CA LEU A 36 -4.33 -3.23 -12.37
C LEU A 36 -3.11 -2.57 -13.01
N VAL A 37 -2.11 -2.17 -12.21
CA VAL A 37 -0.86 -1.57 -12.70
C VAL A 37 -0.07 -2.56 -13.54
N LEU A 38 0.08 -3.80 -13.07
CA LEU A 38 0.74 -4.87 -13.80
C LEU A 38 0.07 -5.10 -15.16
N PHE A 39 -1.25 -5.25 -15.18
CA PHE A 39 -2.01 -5.45 -16.42
C PHE A 39 -1.88 -4.24 -17.36
N ALA A 40 -2.00 -3.02 -16.83
CA ALA A 40 -1.87 -1.79 -17.60
C ALA A 40 -0.49 -1.68 -18.27
N LEU A 41 0.57 -2.10 -17.60
CA LEU A 41 1.93 -2.13 -18.17
C LEU A 41 2.11 -3.28 -19.15
N ALA A 42 1.81 -4.52 -18.73
CA ALA A 42 2.11 -5.73 -19.48
C ALA A 42 1.23 -5.91 -20.72
N ALA A 43 -0.07 -5.67 -20.61
CA ALA A 43 -1.02 -5.82 -21.71
C ALA A 43 -1.33 -4.50 -22.41
N GLY A 44 -1.14 -3.37 -21.74
CA GLY A 44 -1.44 -2.05 -22.26
C GLY A 44 -0.22 -1.35 -22.85
N TYR A 45 0.63 -0.79 -21.99
CA TYR A 45 1.67 0.16 -22.38
C TYR A 45 2.84 -0.48 -23.12
N LEU A 46 3.43 -1.54 -22.57
CA LEU A 46 4.66 -2.14 -23.10
C LEU A 46 4.53 -2.70 -24.53
N PRO A 47 3.44 -3.41 -24.90
CA PRO A 47 3.26 -3.88 -26.27
C PRO A 47 3.11 -2.74 -27.29
N ARG A 48 2.53 -1.60 -26.87
CA ARG A 48 2.36 -0.40 -27.71
C ARG A 48 3.66 0.39 -27.83
N ALA A 49 4.43 0.51 -26.75
CA ALA A 49 5.67 1.27 -26.71
C ALA A 49 6.85 0.52 -27.36
N PHE A 50 6.91 -0.81 -27.19
CA PHE A 50 7.99 -1.66 -27.67
C PHE A 50 7.44 -2.86 -28.45
N PRO A 51 6.89 -2.66 -29.66
CA PRO A 51 6.26 -3.73 -30.43
C PRO A 51 7.27 -4.81 -30.86
N GLY A 52 6.77 -6.04 -31.05
CA GLY A 52 7.56 -7.15 -31.59
C GLY A 52 8.24 -8.05 -30.57
N GLN A 53 8.00 -7.86 -29.27
CA GLN A 53 8.48 -8.76 -28.23
C GLN A 53 7.45 -9.84 -27.88
N SER A 54 7.91 -10.90 -27.21
CA SER A 54 7.04 -11.97 -26.75
C SER A 54 6.10 -11.49 -25.62
N THR A 55 4.91 -12.09 -25.53
CA THR A 55 3.98 -11.84 -24.42
C THR A 55 4.66 -12.03 -23.06
N GLN A 56 5.46 -13.08 -22.91
CA GLN A 56 6.17 -13.37 -21.66
C GLN A 56 7.14 -12.25 -21.25
N THR A 57 7.83 -11.65 -22.22
CA THR A 57 8.73 -10.50 -21.99
C THR A 57 7.97 -9.31 -21.42
N TYR A 58 6.78 -9.00 -21.96
CA TYR A 58 5.98 -7.88 -21.46
C TYR A 58 5.46 -8.10 -20.04
N TRP A 59 5.02 -9.32 -19.72
CA TRP A 59 4.57 -9.64 -18.36
C TRP A 59 5.70 -9.62 -17.34
N LEU A 60 6.89 -10.12 -17.69
CA LEU A 60 8.05 -10.08 -16.80
C LEU A 60 8.53 -8.64 -16.57
N ALA A 61 8.66 -7.84 -17.64
CA ALA A 61 9.04 -6.44 -17.53
C ALA A 61 7.98 -5.62 -16.77
N GLY A 62 6.70 -5.85 -17.03
CA GLY A 62 5.59 -5.23 -16.31
C GLY A 62 5.61 -5.57 -14.81
N LEU A 63 5.90 -6.83 -14.46
CA LEU A 63 6.01 -7.27 -13.07
C LEU A 63 7.17 -6.57 -12.36
N ILE A 64 8.35 -6.56 -12.97
CA ILE A 64 9.54 -5.89 -12.42
C ILE A 64 9.27 -4.39 -12.23
N ALA A 65 8.71 -3.72 -13.24
CA ALA A 65 8.37 -2.30 -13.17
C ALA A 65 7.32 -2.00 -12.08
N THR A 66 6.28 -2.83 -11.96
CA THR A 66 5.24 -2.69 -10.93
C THR A 66 5.83 -2.85 -9.52
N LEU A 67 6.71 -3.84 -9.32
CA LEU A 67 7.40 -4.03 -8.04
C LEU A 67 8.26 -2.83 -7.66
N PHE A 68 9.05 -2.29 -8.60
CA PHE A 68 9.86 -1.09 -8.36
C PHE A 68 9.00 0.15 -8.10
N PHE A 69 7.88 0.29 -8.81
CA PHE A 69 6.93 1.38 -8.58
C PHE A 69 6.42 1.38 -7.14
N PHE A 70 5.89 0.24 -6.66
CA PHE A 70 5.41 0.15 -5.27
C PHE A 70 6.53 0.23 -4.24
N ALA A 71 7.73 -0.30 -4.54
CA ALA A 71 8.89 -0.14 -3.67
C ALA A 71 9.30 1.34 -3.52
N SER A 72 9.23 2.12 -4.61
CA SER A 72 9.50 3.56 -4.58
C SER A 72 8.45 4.32 -3.78
N VAL A 73 7.17 3.96 -3.91
CA VAL A 73 6.09 4.56 -3.12
C VAL A 73 6.29 4.26 -1.63
N MET A 74 6.57 3.00 -1.28
CA MET A 74 6.89 2.62 0.11
C MET A 74 8.07 3.42 0.66
N ALA A 75 9.16 3.56 -0.12
CA ALA A 75 10.32 4.34 0.29
C ALA A 75 9.98 5.83 0.50
N HIS A 76 9.09 6.40 -0.32
CA HIS A 76 8.60 7.77 -0.16
C HIS A 76 7.84 7.95 1.16
N GLU A 77 6.92 7.04 1.48
CA GLU A 77 6.15 7.10 2.74
C GLU A 77 7.02 6.89 3.98
N LEU A 78 8.02 6.00 3.88
CA LEU A 78 9.01 5.80 4.94
C LEU A 78 9.86 7.04 5.16
N ALA A 79 10.21 7.77 4.10
CA ALA A 79 10.97 9.02 4.22
C ALA A 79 10.17 10.08 4.99
N HIS A 80 8.88 10.26 4.67
CA HIS A 80 7.99 11.15 5.43
C HIS A 80 7.90 10.74 6.89
N SER A 81 7.72 9.45 7.14
CA SER A 81 7.59 8.94 8.50
C SER A 81 8.87 9.12 9.32
N LEU A 82 10.03 8.91 8.70
CA LEU A 82 11.32 9.14 9.33
C LEU A 82 11.54 10.63 9.65
N VAL A 83 11.11 11.54 8.77
CA VAL A 83 11.18 12.99 9.03
C VAL A 83 10.26 13.38 10.19
N ALA A 84 9.05 12.82 10.28
CA ALA A 84 8.12 13.07 11.39
C ALA A 84 8.65 12.56 12.74
N ILE A 85 9.22 11.35 12.77
CA ILE A 85 9.86 10.80 13.97
C ILE A 85 10.99 11.70 14.46
N ARG A 86 11.81 12.25 13.55
CA ARG A 86 12.86 13.21 13.89
C ARG A 86 12.33 14.52 14.47
N GLN A 87 11.08 14.88 14.18
CA GLN A 87 10.41 16.05 14.75
C GLN A 87 9.66 15.71 16.06
N GLY A 88 9.79 14.49 16.57
CA GLY A 88 9.15 14.06 17.83
C GLY A 88 7.70 13.57 17.66
N ILE A 89 7.25 13.33 16.43
CA ILE A 89 5.91 12.80 16.15
C ILE A 89 6.00 11.27 16.08
N GLU A 90 5.28 10.58 16.95
CA GLU A 90 5.23 9.11 16.96
C GLU A 90 4.37 8.56 15.81
N ILE A 91 4.94 7.68 14.99
CA ILE A 91 4.23 6.97 13.92
C ILE A 91 4.31 5.46 14.19
N PRO A 92 3.28 4.87 14.81
CA PRO A 92 3.31 3.46 15.20
C PRO A 92 3.11 2.49 14.02
N GLU A 93 2.37 2.89 12.97
CA GLU A 93 2.08 2.04 11.81
C GLU A 93 1.94 2.80 10.49
N ILE A 94 2.32 2.12 9.40
CA ILE A 94 2.07 2.50 8.00
C ILE A 94 1.28 1.36 7.34
N THR A 95 0.11 1.68 6.81
CA THR A 95 -0.69 0.71 6.02
C THR A 95 -0.67 1.11 4.56
N LEU A 96 -0.18 0.24 3.67
CA LEU A 96 -0.29 0.44 2.23
C LEU A 96 -1.73 0.24 1.76
N PHE A 97 -2.32 1.30 1.23
CA PHE A 97 -3.66 1.30 0.62
C PHE A 97 -3.57 1.64 -0.87
N ILE A 98 -4.68 1.49 -1.60
CA ILE A 98 -4.80 1.75 -3.06
C ILE A 98 -4.16 3.06 -3.53
N PHE A 99 -4.15 4.11 -2.70
CA PHE A 99 -3.73 5.47 -3.08
C PHE A 99 -2.32 5.87 -2.61
N GLY A 100 -1.54 4.96 -2.01
CA GLY A 100 -0.38 5.32 -1.21
C GLY A 100 -0.69 5.12 0.28
N GLY A 101 0.34 4.89 1.09
CA GLY A 101 0.15 4.46 2.47
C GLY A 101 -0.66 5.48 3.26
N VAL A 102 -1.85 5.12 3.71
CA VAL A 102 -2.55 5.96 4.69
C VAL A 102 -1.90 5.66 6.02
N SER A 103 -1.02 6.55 6.48
CA SER A 103 -0.56 6.52 7.87
C SER A 103 -1.79 6.68 8.75
N ARG A 104 -2.18 5.61 9.45
CA ARG A 104 -3.14 5.76 10.54
C ARG A 104 -2.44 6.58 11.61
N LEU A 105 -2.73 7.88 11.63
CA LEU A 105 -2.45 8.71 12.79
C LEU A 105 -3.20 8.06 13.96
N SER A 106 -2.47 7.79 15.03
CA SER A 106 -3.07 7.29 16.27
C SER A 106 -4.16 8.29 16.69
N GLN A 107 -5.42 7.83 16.62
CA GLN A 107 -6.66 8.54 16.95
C GLN A 107 -7.22 9.49 15.86
N GLU A 108 -8.17 8.97 15.08
CA GLU A 108 -9.37 9.74 14.78
C GLU A 108 -10.08 10.02 16.13
N PRO A 109 -10.45 11.27 16.46
CA PRO A 109 -11.28 11.53 17.61
C PRO A 109 -12.56 10.69 17.52
N THR A 110 -12.72 9.77 18.47
CA THR A 110 -13.98 9.10 18.71
C THR A 110 -14.91 10.15 19.29
N ASP A 111 -15.77 10.73 18.44
CA ASP A 111 -16.96 11.56 18.73
C ASP A 111 -16.89 13.01 18.17
N PRO A 112 -17.66 13.37 17.12
CA PRO A 112 -18.00 14.76 16.83
C PRO A 112 -19.10 15.19 17.82
N GLY A 113 -18.70 15.36 19.08
CA GLY A 113 -19.56 15.82 20.15
C GLY A 113 -19.23 17.25 20.58
N THR A 114 -19.49 18.24 19.71
CA THR A 114 -19.98 19.60 20.03
C THR A 114 -20.31 20.37 18.76
#